data_AF-A0A507DK78-F1
#
_entry.id   AF-A0A507DK78-F1
#
_cell.length_a   1.000
_cell.length_b   1.000
_cell.length_c   1.000
_cell.angle_alpha   90.00
_cell.angle_beta   90.00
_cell.angle_gamma   90.00
#
_symmetry.space_group_name_H-M   'P 1'
#
loop_
_entity.id
_entity.type
_entity.pdbx_description
1 polymer ?
#
loop_
_entity_poly.entity_id
_entity_poly.type
_entity_poly.pdbx_seq_one_letter_code
_entity_poly.pdbx_strand_id
1 'polypeptide(L)'
;MIRTQSRRCYSLPQHRYISSSPIPASSPSRNEPFARPGPPPLGDPKAQREIDELLKAAARLEQVDAKEGKAHPDAPKTAASEAWDGDKNPVTGEIGGPKGKEPTRYGDWERRGRVFDF
;
A
#
# COMPACT_ATOMS: atom_id res chain seq x y z
N MET A 1 -23.15 3.16 55.90
CA MET A 1 -23.68 2.87 54.55
C MET A 1 -22.98 3.80 53.55
N ILE A 2 -22.00 3.27 52.80
CA ILE A 2 -21.14 4.04 51.89
C ILE A 2 -21.80 4.03 50.51
N ARG A 3 -22.29 5.19 50.03
CA ARG A 3 -22.85 5.31 48.67
C ARG A 3 -21.71 5.49 47.66
N THR A 4 -21.80 4.70 46.61
CA THR A 4 -20.82 4.49 45.55
C THR A 4 -20.69 5.69 44.60
N GLN A 5 -19.48 5.86 44.06
CA GLN A 5 -19.08 6.95 43.18
C GLN A 5 -19.84 6.92 41.83
N SER A 6 -20.32 8.08 41.43
CA SER A 6 -20.88 8.37 40.11
C SER A 6 -19.78 8.33 39.05
N ARG A 7 -19.74 7.27 38.22
CA ARG A 7 -18.88 7.21 37.04
C ARG A 7 -19.49 8.07 35.93
N ARG A 8 -18.91 9.26 35.71
CA ARG A 8 -19.14 10.05 34.49
C ARG A 8 -18.64 9.26 33.30
N CYS A 9 -19.54 8.98 32.36
CA CYS A 9 -19.25 8.41 31.06
C CYS A 9 -18.53 9.49 30.22
N TYR A 10 -17.29 9.26 29.80
CA TYR A 10 -16.67 10.06 28.75
C TYR A 10 -16.87 9.32 27.42
N SER A 11 -17.70 9.87 26.54
CA SER A 11 -17.78 9.45 25.14
C SER A 11 -16.54 9.95 24.42
N LEU A 12 -15.69 9.04 23.95
CA LEU A 12 -14.56 9.39 23.08
C LEU A 12 -15.09 9.84 21.70
N PRO A 13 -14.51 10.90 21.10
CA PRO A 13 -14.94 11.38 19.78
C PRO A 13 -14.51 10.37 18.71
N GLN A 14 -15.43 10.05 17.81
CA GLN A 14 -15.16 9.14 16.71
C GLN A 14 -14.05 9.71 15.82
N HIS A 15 -12.95 8.96 15.74
CA HIS A 15 -11.82 9.25 14.88
C HIS A 15 -12.31 9.32 13.43
N ARG A 16 -12.31 10.52 12.82
CA ARG A 16 -12.66 10.65 11.42
C ARG A 16 -11.59 9.95 10.59
N TYR A 17 -12.02 8.92 9.87
CA TYR A 17 -11.27 8.29 8.80
C TYR A 17 -10.73 9.36 7.87
N ILE A 18 -9.42 9.39 7.68
CA ILE A 18 -8.79 10.13 6.58
C ILE A 18 -9.19 9.35 5.32
N SER A 19 -10.22 9.83 4.62
CA SER A 19 -10.58 9.30 3.31
C SER A 19 -9.38 9.47 2.39
N SER A 20 -8.78 8.37 1.94
CA SER A 20 -7.78 8.38 0.88
C SER A 20 -8.48 8.71 -0.44
N SER A 21 -8.81 9.99 -0.64
CA SER A 21 -9.25 10.46 -1.94
C SER A 21 -8.10 10.28 -2.93
N PRO A 22 -8.30 9.63 -4.08
CA PRO A 22 -7.27 9.56 -5.10
C PRO A 22 -6.93 10.98 -5.55
N ILE A 23 -5.64 11.30 -5.58
CA ILE A 23 -5.13 12.57 -6.08
C ILE A 23 -5.60 12.68 -7.54
N PRO A 24 -6.41 13.70 -7.91
CA PRO A 24 -6.82 13.84 -9.29
C PRO A 24 -5.58 14.12 -10.14
N ALA A 25 -5.47 13.45 -11.28
CA ALA A 25 -4.46 13.77 -12.29
C ALA A 25 -4.80 15.15 -12.89
N SER A 26 -4.55 16.23 -12.16
CA SER A 26 -4.64 17.59 -12.69
C SER A 26 -3.46 17.77 -13.64
N SER A 27 -3.72 17.77 -14.95
CA SER A 27 -2.75 18.24 -15.93
C SER A 27 -2.26 19.62 -15.47
N PRO A 28 -0.94 19.82 -15.27
CA PRO A 28 -0.46 21.11 -14.81
C PRO A 28 -0.89 22.18 -15.80
N SER A 29 -1.57 23.20 -15.30
CA SER A 29 -1.86 24.41 -16.07
C SER A 29 -0.54 24.98 -16.59
N ARG A 30 -0.56 25.50 -17.83
CA ARG A 30 0.62 26.08 -18.48
C ARG A 30 1.26 27.24 -17.67
N ASN A 31 0.56 27.78 -16.66
CA ASN A 31 0.97 28.89 -15.81
C ASN A 31 1.21 28.53 -14.33
N GLU A 32 1.73 27.33 -14.02
CA GLU A 32 2.21 27.00 -12.67
C GLU A 32 3.75 27.19 -12.60
N PRO A 33 4.27 28.12 -11.76
CA PRO A 33 5.71 28.48 -11.74
C PRO A 33 6.64 27.36 -11.26
N PHE A 34 6.09 26.29 -10.67
CA PHE A 34 6.84 25.11 -10.22
C PHE A 34 6.35 23.81 -10.88
N ALA A 35 5.49 23.90 -11.91
CA ALA A 35 5.11 22.73 -12.67
C ALA A 35 6.31 22.25 -13.49
N ARG A 36 6.71 21.00 -13.24
CA ARG A 36 7.65 20.30 -14.13
C ARG A 36 6.95 20.20 -15.49
N PRO A 37 7.50 20.82 -16.56
CA PRO A 37 6.86 20.73 -17.87
C PRO A 37 6.72 19.26 -18.24
N GLY A 38 5.57 18.90 -18.77
CA GLY A 38 5.36 17.56 -19.31
C GLY A 38 6.40 17.24 -20.40
N PRO A 39 6.65 15.95 -20.66
CA PRO A 39 7.51 15.57 -21.77
C PRO A 39 7.00 16.23 -23.07
N PRO A 40 7.89 16.71 -23.95
CA PRO A 40 7.47 17.29 -25.22
C PRO A 40 6.69 16.25 -26.04
N PRO A 41 5.59 16.64 -26.70
CA PRO A 41 4.83 15.73 -27.54
C PRO A 41 5.67 15.31 -28.76
N LEU A 42 5.37 14.15 -29.33
CA LEU A 42 5.98 13.72 -30.59
C LEU A 42 5.63 14.68 -31.73
N GLY A 43 6.54 14.82 -32.69
CA GLY A 43 6.39 15.73 -33.83
C GLY A 43 5.19 15.39 -34.73
N ASP A 44 4.84 14.10 -34.84
CA ASP A 44 3.70 13.62 -35.61
C ASP A 44 2.47 13.40 -34.72
N PRO A 45 1.39 14.20 -34.87
CA PRO A 45 0.21 14.10 -33.99
C PRO A 45 -0.54 12.76 -34.08
N LYS A 46 -0.41 12.05 -35.21
CA LYS A 46 -1.02 10.73 -35.41
C LYS A 46 -0.30 9.66 -34.58
N ALA A 47 1.03 9.68 -34.59
CA ALA A 47 1.85 8.75 -33.81
C ALA A 47 1.61 8.92 -32.30
N GLN A 48 1.45 10.17 -31.83
CA GLN A 48 1.11 10.44 -30.43
C GLN A 48 -0.24 9.81 -30.04
N ARG A 49 -1.28 9.96 -30.87
CA ARG A 49 -2.60 9.38 -30.60
C ARG A 49 -2.57 7.86 -30.55
N GLU A 50 -1.83 7.23 -31.45
CA GLU A 50 -1.65 5.78 -31.47
C GLU A 50 -1.00 5.29 -30.18
N ILE A 51 0.06 5.96 -29.72
CA ILE A 51 0.72 5.64 -28.44
C ILE A 51 -0.24 5.84 -27.26
N ASP A 52 -0.97 6.95 -27.22
CA ASP A 52 -1.92 7.24 -26.14
C ASP A 52 -3.05 6.20 -26.09
N GLU A 53 -3.55 5.74 -27.25
CA GLU A 53 -4.55 4.68 -27.37
C GLU A 53 -4.01 3.34 -26.88
N LEU A 54 -2.78 2.97 -27.28
CA LEU A 54 -2.13 1.74 -26.82
C LEU A 54 -1.90 1.73 -25.31
N LEU A 55 -1.43 2.85 -24.74
CA LEU A 55 -1.25 2.99 -23.29
C LEU A 55 -2.58 2.86 -22.54
N LYS A 56 -3.65 3.47 -23.06
CA LYS A 56 -5.00 3.37 -22.47
C LYS A 56 -5.56 1.95 -22.55
N ALA A 57 -5.31 1.25 -23.66
CA ALA A 57 -5.70 -0.15 -23.83
C ALA A 57 -4.94 -1.07 -22.86
N ALA A 58 -3.62 -0.90 -22.73
CA ALA A 58 -2.79 -1.65 -21.80
C ALA A 58 -3.23 -1.43 -20.34
N ALA A 59 -3.45 -0.18 -19.92
CA ALA A 59 -3.92 0.13 -18.58
C ALA A 59 -5.30 -0.51 -18.26
N ARG A 60 -6.18 -0.64 -19.27
CA ARG A 60 -7.45 -1.34 -19.11
C ARG A 60 -7.26 -2.84 -18.89
N LEU A 61 -6.32 -3.46 -19.59
CA LEU A 61 -5.98 -4.87 -19.42
C LEU A 61 -5.37 -5.13 -18.03
N GLU A 62 -4.44 -4.29 -17.60
CA GLU A 62 -3.87 -4.37 -16.24
C GLU A 62 -4.94 -4.31 -15.15
N GLN A 63 -5.96 -3.47 -15.33
CA GLN A 63 -7.10 -3.39 -14.40
C GLN A 63 -7.95 -4.67 -14.39
N VAL A 64 -8.03 -5.40 -15.51
CA VAL A 64 -8.71 -6.70 -15.58
C VAL A 64 -7.86 -7.77 -14.90
N ASP A 65 -6.57 -7.83 -15.18
CA ASP A 65 -5.65 -8.80 -14.57
C ASP A 65 -5.52 -8.62 -13.05
N ALA A 66 -5.50 -7.37 -12.58
CA ALA A 66 -5.52 -7.05 -11.16
C ALA A 66 -6.84 -7.46 -10.47
N LYS A 67 -7.98 -7.36 -11.17
CA LYS A 67 -9.29 -7.83 -10.66
C LYS A 67 -9.41 -9.35 -10.67
N GLU A 68 -8.79 -10.00 -11.65
CA GLU A 68 -8.75 -11.47 -11.77
C GLU A 68 -7.63 -12.11 -10.94
N GLY A 69 -6.84 -11.33 -10.20
CA GLY A 69 -5.80 -11.83 -9.31
C GLY A 69 -4.59 -12.46 -10.01
N LYS A 70 -4.41 -12.20 -11.31
CA LYS A 70 -3.26 -12.68 -12.10
C LYS A 70 -2.05 -11.78 -11.84
N ALA A 71 -1.32 -12.05 -10.76
CA ALA A 71 -0.04 -11.42 -10.52
C ALA A 71 1.01 -11.93 -11.54
N HIS A 72 1.93 -11.05 -11.96
CA HIS A 72 3.06 -11.39 -12.81
C HIS A 72 3.87 -12.57 -12.21
N PRO A 73 4.40 -13.51 -12.99
CA PRO A 73 5.15 -14.67 -12.48
C PRO A 73 6.30 -14.29 -11.55
N ASP A 74 7.02 -13.21 -11.86
CA ASP A 74 8.11 -12.67 -11.05
C ASP A 74 7.68 -11.61 -10.02
N ALA A 75 6.37 -11.36 -9.87
CA ALA A 75 5.90 -10.47 -8.82
C ALA A 75 6.37 -11.05 -7.47
N PRO A 76 7.02 -10.24 -6.62
CA PRO A 76 7.46 -10.73 -5.33
C PRO A 76 6.22 -11.18 -4.57
N LYS A 77 6.10 -12.49 -4.37
CA LYS A 77 5.19 -13.04 -3.36
C LYS A 77 5.63 -12.37 -2.09
N THR A 78 4.87 -11.39 -1.61
CA THR A 78 5.06 -10.89 -0.26
C THR A 78 5.14 -12.15 0.59
N ALA A 79 6.27 -12.35 1.28
CA ALA A 79 6.42 -13.43 2.23
C ALA A 79 5.32 -13.23 3.27
N ALA A 80 4.12 -13.67 2.94
CA ALA A 80 3.00 -13.85 3.80
C ALA A 80 3.44 -15.05 4.63
N SER A 81 4.32 -14.73 5.58
CA SER A 81 4.28 -15.27 6.91
C SER A 81 2.90 -15.87 7.13
N GLU A 82 2.82 -17.19 7.34
CA GLU A 82 1.58 -17.87 7.70
C GLU A 82 0.93 -17.06 8.82
N ALA A 83 -0.09 -16.29 8.46
CA ALA A 83 -0.60 -15.23 9.31
C ALA A 83 -1.56 -15.89 10.26
N TRP A 84 -1.03 -16.36 11.38
CA TRP A 84 -1.90 -16.82 12.46
C TRP A 84 -2.68 -15.62 13.01
N ASP A 85 -3.93 -15.90 13.43
CA ASP A 85 -4.84 -14.92 14.01
C ASP A 85 -4.39 -14.55 15.43
N GLY A 86 -3.49 -13.56 15.49
CA GLY A 86 -2.98 -12.98 16.73
C GLY A 86 -1.48 -12.68 16.69
N ASP A 87 -0.97 -12.24 17.84
CA ASP A 87 0.44 -11.94 18.06
C ASP A 87 1.23 -13.13 18.63
N LYS A 88 0.54 -14.26 18.86
CA LYS A 88 1.10 -15.47 19.47
C LYS A 88 1.35 -16.55 18.42
N ASN A 89 2.57 -17.08 18.40
CA ASN A 89 2.92 -18.26 17.62
C ASN A 89 2.22 -19.51 18.20
N PRO A 90 1.37 -20.26 17.45
CA PRO A 90 0.73 -21.47 17.95
C PRO A 90 1.71 -22.65 18.12
N VAL A 91 2.87 -22.60 17.45
CA VAL A 91 3.93 -23.63 17.52
C VAL A 91 4.90 -23.33 18.66
N THR A 92 5.43 -22.11 18.76
CA THR A 92 6.46 -21.75 19.77
C THR A 92 5.93 -20.95 20.95
N GLY A 93 4.71 -20.42 20.88
CA GLY A 93 4.09 -19.65 21.95
C GLY A 93 4.64 -18.23 22.11
N GLU A 94 5.61 -17.82 21.28
CA GLU A 94 6.23 -16.49 21.30
C GLU A 94 5.21 -15.39 20.97
N ILE A 95 5.31 -14.25 21.67
CA ILE A 95 4.44 -13.09 21.49
C ILE A 95 5.26 -11.94 20.92
N GLY A 96 4.82 -11.36 19.81
CA GLY A 96 5.44 -10.17 19.21
C GLY A 96 6.60 -10.44 18.24
N GLY A 97 6.85 -11.70 17.88
CA GLY A 97 7.82 -12.08 16.84
C GLY A 97 7.31 -11.86 15.41
N PRO A 98 8.20 -11.83 14.40
CA PRO A 98 7.77 -11.81 13.01
C PRO A 98 6.95 -13.06 12.72
N LYS A 99 5.75 -12.88 12.14
CA LYS A 99 4.92 -14.01 11.72
C LYS A 99 5.71 -14.88 10.72
N GLY A 100 5.52 -16.20 10.74
CA GLY A 100 6.13 -17.13 9.78
C GLY A 100 7.08 -18.15 10.41
N LYS A 101 7.79 -18.91 9.56
CA LYS A 101 8.78 -19.88 10.03
C LYS A 101 9.83 -19.17 10.87
N GLU A 102 10.21 -19.81 11.97
CA GLU A 102 11.22 -19.31 12.88
C GLU A 102 12.42 -18.77 12.09
N PRO A 103 12.83 -17.51 12.32
CA PRO A 103 13.97 -16.89 11.67
C PRO A 103 15.25 -17.48 12.27
N THR A 104 15.41 -18.79 12.20
CA THR A 104 16.37 -19.57 12.97
C THR A 104 17.79 -19.17 12.59
N ARG A 105 18.30 -18.19 13.34
CA ARG A 105 19.53 -18.20 14.15
C ARG A 105 20.36 -16.94 13.99
N TYR A 106 20.32 -16.25 12.84
CA TYR A 106 20.50 -14.80 12.57
C TYR A 106 20.21 -14.60 11.07
N GLY A 107 18.94 -14.38 10.72
CA GLY A 107 18.56 -13.82 9.42
C GLY A 107 18.39 -12.32 9.64
N ASP A 108 19.13 -11.54 8.84
CA ASP A 108 19.40 -10.11 8.99
C ASP A 108 18.16 -9.32 9.44
N TRP A 109 18.33 -8.19 10.13
CA TRP A 109 17.25 -7.24 10.49
C TRP A 109 16.60 -6.59 9.25
N GLU A 110 16.64 -7.29 8.13
CA GLU A 110 16.21 -6.94 6.81
C GLU A 110 14.77 -7.38 6.58
N ARG A 111 13.92 -6.43 6.24
CA ARG A 111 12.59 -6.72 5.72
C ARG A 111 12.46 -6.13 4.33
N ARG A 112 12.22 -6.99 3.34
CA ARG A 112 12.18 -6.62 1.90
C ARG A 112 13.50 -5.99 1.43
N GLY A 113 14.64 -6.52 1.88
CA GLY A 113 15.98 -6.02 1.55
C GLY A 113 16.32 -4.66 2.18
N ARG A 114 15.64 -4.27 3.25
CA ARG A 114 15.93 -3.04 4.02
C ARG A 114 16.24 -3.40 5.45
N VAL A 115 17.43 -3.02 5.92
CA VAL A 115 17.84 -3.14 7.32
C VAL A 115 16.99 -2.19 8.18
N PHE A 116 16.42 -2.69 9.27
CA PHE A 116 15.74 -1.93 10.29
C PHE A 116 16.62 -1.90 11.54
N ASP A 117 16.98 -0.70 11.99
CA ASP A 117 17.73 -0.43 13.23
C ASP A 117 16.91 0.56 14.07
N PHE A 118 16.96 0.44 15.41
CA PHE A 118 16.15 1.23 16.35
C PHE A 118 16.99 1.94 17.41
#